data_AF-A0A9P7XHW6-F1
#
_entry.id   AF-A0A9P7XHW6-F1
#
_cell.length_a   1.000
_cell.length_b   1.000
_cell.length_c   1.000
_cell.angle_alpha   90.00
_cell.angle_beta   90.00
_cell.angle_gamma   90.00
#
_symmetry.space_group_name_H-M   'P 1'
#
loop_
_entity.id
_entity.type
_entity.pdbx_description
1 polymer ?
#
loop_
_entity_poly.entity_id
_entity_poly.type
_entity_poly.pdbx_seq_one_letter_code
_entity_poly.pdbx_strand_id
1 'polypeptide(L)'
;MRVVESRPGGVEVVWIKGHSNIHGNELADQAAKVAAQSGSVPWMVDLTQQTDITTFAHCYGGIVEIDLRQLLKQQSTIRRHQAWTSQRRVKRAIPDIEDVEWNSTLAYVHDRHAVFTFYSNSKDSHQRTHHIKKLHGMLPTLNSMQARKPNLYPTCVCRRCELEKEDNDHVWKCPSAAETTTEIWKEAMGKINEWGVQATNSYNAARKREYKRAVDRGRQVPRPVPIHWWPPSDADHVRGFSSIGGARAVHSGSPALDRDETPMWNVSDLLRGITPLSMLTEWSAVFRTPMSIAKTVLHKFVGYLEAQASELIWKPRCSATIAWEQTQGISAKNKTSKYTGP
;
A
#
# COMPACT_ATOMS: atom_id res chain seq x y z
N MET A 1 -56.97 9.31 -18.09
CA MET A 1 -55.92 9.87 -18.96
C MET A 1 -54.82 8.83 -19.05
N ARG A 2 -54.72 8.11 -20.18
CA ARG A 2 -53.79 6.99 -20.36
C ARG A 2 -52.36 7.53 -20.53
N VAL A 3 -51.48 7.04 -19.67
CA VAL A 3 -50.02 7.16 -19.78
C VAL A 3 -49.56 6.36 -20.98
N VAL A 4 -48.72 6.95 -21.82
CA VAL A 4 -48.33 6.47 -23.15
C VAL A 4 -47.53 5.16 -23.09
N GLU A 5 -47.78 4.35 -24.12
CA GLU A 5 -47.23 3.05 -24.48
C GLU A 5 -45.70 2.97 -24.59
N SER A 6 -45.20 1.79 -24.24
CA SER A 6 -43.86 1.29 -24.57
C SER A 6 -43.54 1.47 -26.05
N ARG A 7 -42.37 2.04 -26.39
CA ARG A 7 -41.77 1.90 -27.72
C ARG A 7 -40.95 0.59 -27.77
N PRO A 8 -41.37 -0.46 -28.50
CA PRO A 8 -40.52 -1.60 -28.79
C PRO A 8 -39.68 -1.24 -30.02
N GLY A 9 -38.54 -0.60 -29.79
CA GLY A 9 -37.53 -0.35 -30.81
C GLY A 9 -36.17 -0.56 -30.19
N GLY A 10 -35.38 -1.50 -30.74
CA GLY A 10 -34.02 -1.73 -30.28
C GLY A 10 -33.21 -0.44 -30.32
N VAL A 11 -32.76 0.03 -29.15
CA VAL A 11 -31.83 1.16 -29.08
C VAL A 11 -30.46 0.61 -29.40
N GLU A 12 -29.99 0.87 -30.63
CA GLU A 12 -28.62 0.60 -31.00
C GLU A 12 -27.72 1.73 -30.45
N VAL A 13 -26.93 1.41 -29.42
CA VAL A 13 -25.95 2.33 -28.86
C VAL A 13 -24.66 2.21 -29.65
N VAL A 14 -24.46 3.11 -30.61
CA VAL A 14 -23.21 3.24 -31.36
C VAL A 14 -22.23 4.10 -30.58
N TRP A 15 -21.17 3.47 -30.06
CA TRP A 15 -20.05 4.17 -29.45
C TRP A 15 -19.09 4.67 -30.52
N ILE A 16 -19.25 5.93 -30.93
CA ILE A 16 -18.31 6.59 -31.84
C ILE A 16 -17.06 7.00 -31.02
N LYS A 17 -15.88 6.52 -31.42
CA LYS A 17 -14.62 7.09 -30.94
C LYS A 17 -14.54 8.54 -31.42
N GLY A 18 -14.32 9.48 -30.51
CA GLY A 18 -13.96 10.84 -30.89
C GLY A 18 -12.77 10.86 -31.87
N HIS A 19 -13.05 11.34 -33.07
CA HIS A 19 -12.15 12.05 -34.00
C HIS A 19 -10.81 11.38 -34.34
N SER A 20 -10.81 10.43 -35.28
CA SER A 20 -9.62 10.00 -36.04
C SER A 20 -9.98 10.04 -37.53
N ASN A 21 -9.08 10.49 -38.43
CA ASN A 21 -9.31 10.78 -39.86
C ASN A 21 -10.18 12.03 -40.15
N ILE A 22 -10.28 12.97 -39.22
CA ILE A 22 -10.87 14.29 -39.50
C ILE A 22 -9.71 15.23 -39.82
N HIS A 23 -9.59 15.60 -41.10
CA HIS A 23 -8.49 16.43 -41.62
C HIS A 23 -8.23 17.69 -40.78
N GLY A 24 -9.28 18.37 -40.33
CA GLY A 24 -9.16 19.55 -39.47
C GLY A 24 -8.52 19.27 -38.10
N ASN A 25 -8.77 18.10 -37.51
CA ASN A 25 -8.20 17.73 -36.21
C ASN A 25 -6.75 17.28 -36.34
N GLU A 26 -6.42 16.59 -37.42
CA GLU A 26 -5.03 16.21 -37.71
C GLU A 26 -4.16 17.44 -37.98
N LEU A 27 -4.70 18.44 -38.71
CA LEU A 27 -4.06 19.74 -38.89
C LEU A 27 -3.90 20.49 -37.55
N ALA A 28 -4.93 20.49 -36.70
CA ALA A 28 -4.86 21.12 -35.39
C ALA A 28 -3.82 20.45 -34.48
N ASP A 29 -3.77 19.12 -34.42
CA ASP A 29 -2.77 18.37 -33.66
C ASP A 29 -1.35 18.60 -34.19
N GLN A 30 -1.18 18.70 -35.51
CA GLN A 30 0.11 18.99 -36.12
C GLN A 30 0.56 20.42 -35.82
N ALA A 31 -0.34 21.40 -35.89
CA ALA A 31 -0.06 22.79 -35.51
C ALA A 31 0.29 22.91 -34.03
N ALA A 32 -0.43 22.21 -33.13
CA ALA A 32 -0.14 22.19 -31.70
C ALA A 32 1.25 21.59 -31.40
N LYS A 33 1.65 20.52 -32.10
CA LYS A 33 3.01 19.93 -31.98
C LYS A 33 4.10 20.88 -32.44
N VAL A 34 3.89 21.60 -33.55
CA VAL A 34 4.84 22.60 -34.06
C VAL A 34 4.98 23.76 -33.07
N ALA A 35 3.86 24.26 -32.53
CA ALA A 35 3.88 25.33 -31.53
C ALA A 35 4.58 24.89 -30.23
N ALA A 36 4.35 23.65 -29.76
CA ALA A 36 5.00 23.10 -28.57
C ALA A 36 6.52 22.93 -28.73
N GLN A 37 7.02 22.78 -29.95
CA GLN A 37 8.46 22.70 -30.27
C GLN A 37 9.09 24.06 -30.59
N SER A 38 8.27 25.10 -30.78
CA SER A 38 8.77 26.45 -31.01
C SER A 38 9.30 27.04 -29.69
N GLY A 39 10.44 27.73 -29.73
CA GLY A 39 10.99 28.45 -28.57
C GLY A 39 10.20 29.73 -28.22
N SER A 40 9.01 29.89 -28.79
CA SER A 40 8.09 30.99 -28.52
C SER A 40 7.59 30.91 -27.09
N VAL A 41 7.46 32.05 -26.41
CA VAL A 41 6.81 32.09 -25.09
C VAL A 41 5.38 31.55 -25.26
N PRO A 42 4.96 30.54 -24.46
CA PRO A 42 3.62 30.00 -24.57
C PRO A 42 2.59 31.12 -24.42
N TRP A 43 1.59 31.12 -25.31
CA TRP A 43 0.50 32.08 -25.28
C TRP A 43 -0.31 31.84 -24.00
N MET A 44 -0.05 32.65 -22.96
CA MET A 44 -0.83 32.61 -21.74
C MET A 44 -2.13 33.37 -21.97
N VAL A 45 -3.26 32.66 -21.87
CA VAL A 45 -4.56 33.31 -21.87
C VAL A 45 -4.73 34.03 -20.54
N ASP A 46 -4.74 35.36 -20.58
CA ASP A 46 -5.07 36.16 -19.40
C ASP A 46 -6.58 36.08 -19.15
N LEU A 47 -6.96 35.19 -18.24
CA LEU A 47 -8.36 34.98 -17.85
C LEU A 47 -9.01 36.28 -17.33
N THR A 48 -8.24 37.24 -16.82
CA THR A 48 -8.77 38.52 -16.33
C THR A 48 -9.30 39.43 -17.43
N GLN A 49 -8.96 39.15 -18.70
CA GLN A 49 -9.45 39.91 -19.85
C GLN A 49 -10.82 39.43 -20.35
N GLN A 50 -11.39 38.38 -19.75
CA GLN A 50 -12.74 37.95 -20.07
C GLN A 50 -13.77 38.87 -19.41
N THR A 51 -14.41 39.71 -20.22
CA THR A 51 -15.41 40.70 -19.77
C THR A 51 -16.65 40.08 -19.12
N ASP A 52 -16.92 38.81 -19.41
CA ASP A 52 -18.11 38.10 -18.96
C ASP A 52 -17.92 37.45 -17.57
N ILE A 53 -16.68 37.38 -17.08
CA ILE A 53 -16.35 36.83 -15.75
C ILE A 53 -16.15 38.00 -14.78
N THR A 54 -17.08 38.14 -13.83
CA THR A 54 -17.07 39.24 -12.86
C THR A 54 -16.25 38.94 -11.61
N THR A 55 -15.90 37.66 -11.38
CA THR A 55 -15.17 37.24 -10.18
C THR A 55 -14.21 36.10 -10.49
N PHE A 56 -12.98 36.24 -10.03
CA PHE A 56 -11.96 35.19 -10.10
C PHE A 56 -11.66 34.67 -8.71
N ALA A 57 -11.51 33.35 -8.59
CA ALA A 57 -11.03 32.76 -7.35
C ALA A 57 -9.51 32.80 -7.33
N HIS A 58 -8.95 33.20 -6.20
CA HIS A 58 -7.51 33.27 -6.00
C HIS A 58 -7.06 32.27 -4.93
N CYS A 59 -5.90 31.66 -5.15
CA CYS A 59 -5.22 30.80 -4.18
C CYS A 59 -3.73 31.16 -4.16
N TYR A 60 -3.21 31.54 -2.99
CA TYR A 60 -1.82 32.00 -2.81
C TYR A 60 -1.38 33.09 -3.82
N GLY A 61 -2.27 34.02 -4.16
CA GLY A 61 -1.99 35.12 -5.09
C GLY A 61 -2.15 34.78 -6.58
N GLY A 62 -2.28 33.51 -6.95
CA GLY A 62 -2.58 33.07 -8.32
C GLY A 62 -4.08 32.89 -8.57
N ILE A 63 -4.52 33.08 -9.82
CA ILE A 63 -5.89 32.74 -10.25
C ILE A 63 -6.02 31.21 -10.30
N VAL A 64 -7.15 30.69 -9.81
CA VAL A 64 -7.45 29.26 -9.85
C VAL A 64 -7.99 28.90 -11.22
N GLU A 65 -7.22 28.11 -11.97
CA GLU A 65 -7.59 27.64 -13.32
C GLU A 65 -8.38 26.33 -13.32
N ILE A 66 -8.40 25.63 -12.19
CA ILE A 66 -9.13 24.36 -12.03
C ILE A 66 -10.52 24.56 -11.42
N ASP A 67 -11.37 23.55 -11.53
CA ASP A 67 -12.65 23.52 -10.82
C ASP A 67 -12.46 23.75 -9.31
N LEU A 68 -13.24 24.70 -8.76
CA LEU A 68 -13.16 25.09 -7.35
C LEU A 68 -13.42 23.92 -6.41
N ARG A 69 -14.35 23.03 -6.75
CA ARG A 69 -14.64 21.86 -5.92
C ARG A 69 -13.48 20.87 -5.94
N GLN A 70 -12.81 20.68 -7.07
CA GLN A 70 -11.60 19.89 -7.19
C GLN A 70 -10.46 20.49 -6.34
N LEU A 71 -10.27 21.82 -6.38
CA LEU A 71 -9.30 22.51 -5.53
C LEU A 71 -9.58 22.25 -4.04
N LEU A 72 -10.82 22.45 -3.59
CA LEU A 72 -11.21 22.23 -2.18
C LEU A 72 -11.01 20.77 -1.75
N LYS A 73 -11.28 19.80 -2.64
CA LYS A 73 -11.00 18.39 -2.40
C LYS A 73 -9.51 18.13 -2.25
N GLN A 74 -8.67 18.65 -3.15
CA GLN A 74 -7.22 18.52 -3.08
C GLN A 74 -6.66 19.14 -1.80
N GLN A 75 -7.08 20.35 -1.47
CA GLN A 75 -6.68 21.02 -0.22
C GLN A 75 -7.05 20.20 1.01
N SER A 76 -8.27 19.67 1.06
CA SER A 76 -8.74 18.83 2.16
C SER A 76 -7.92 17.54 2.27
N THR A 77 -7.62 16.89 1.15
CA THR A 77 -6.78 15.69 1.11
C THR A 77 -5.37 15.98 1.63
N ILE A 78 -4.73 17.06 1.16
CA ILE A 78 -3.38 17.46 1.60
C ILE A 78 -3.37 17.75 3.10
N ARG A 79 -4.31 18.56 3.60
CA ARG A 79 -4.41 18.90 5.03
C ARG A 79 -4.59 17.66 5.89
N ARG A 80 -5.46 16.74 5.49
CA ARG A 80 -5.70 15.48 6.22
C ARG A 80 -4.47 14.59 6.22
N HIS A 81 -3.79 14.48 5.09
CA HIS A 81 -2.55 13.72 4.97
C HIS A 81 -1.48 14.32 5.91
N GLN A 82 -1.21 15.63 5.83
CA GLN A 82 -0.26 16.32 6.71
C GLN A 82 -0.62 16.18 8.20
N ALA A 83 -1.89 16.34 8.56
CA ALA A 83 -2.36 16.18 9.94
C ALA A 83 -2.23 14.73 10.43
N TRP A 84 -2.25 13.75 9.53
CA TRP A 84 -2.03 12.34 9.86
C TRP A 84 -0.55 12.00 9.98
N THR A 85 0.27 12.36 8.98
CA THR A 85 1.72 12.10 8.97
C THR A 85 2.47 12.83 10.09
N SER A 86 1.97 13.99 10.52
CA SER A 86 2.53 14.75 11.65
C SER A 86 2.32 14.10 13.02
N GLN A 87 1.43 13.11 13.15
CA GLN A 87 1.14 12.48 14.43
C GLN A 87 2.35 11.71 14.96
N ARG A 88 2.72 11.95 16.22
CA ARG A 88 3.86 11.27 16.88
C ARG A 88 3.80 9.75 16.76
N ARG A 89 2.60 9.16 16.86
CA ARG A 89 2.40 7.72 16.72
C ARG A 89 2.73 7.20 15.32
N VAL A 90 2.38 7.96 14.27
CA VAL A 90 2.63 7.59 12.88
C VAL A 90 4.14 7.66 12.62
N LYS A 91 4.78 8.76 12.99
CA LYS A 91 6.24 8.93 12.89
C LYS A 91 7.03 7.86 13.65
N ARG A 92 6.52 7.39 14.80
CA ARG A 92 7.15 6.31 15.57
C ARG A 92 6.96 4.94 14.92
N ALA A 93 5.78 4.67 14.35
CA ALA A 93 5.43 3.36 13.84
C ALA A 93 5.90 3.12 12.40
N ILE A 94 6.00 4.19 11.60
CA ILE A 94 6.36 4.19 10.19
C ILE A 94 7.62 5.08 10.06
N PRO A 95 8.83 4.48 10.01
CA PRO A 95 10.10 5.22 10.06
C PRO A 95 10.27 6.17 8.87
N ASP A 96 10.00 5.69 7.66
CA ASP A 96 10.02 6.48 6.42
C ASP A 96 8.65 6.39 5.76
N ILE A 97 7.89 7.48 5.84
CA ILE A 97 6.52 7.54 5.32
C ILE A 97 6.46 7.78 3.81
N GLU A 98 7.51 8.37 3.25
CA GLU A 98 7.62 8.73 1.84
C GLU A 98 8.06 7.51 1.02
N ASP A 99 8.87 6.63 1.61
CA ASP A 99 9.24 5.34 1.01
C ASP A 99 8.16 4.24 1.18
N VAL A 100 6.93 4.56 1.58
CA VAL A 100 5.85 3.56 1.63
C VAL A 100 5.12 3.49 0.28
N GLU A 101 5.09 2.30 -0.32
CA GLU A 101 4.16 2.01 -1.43
C GLU A 101 2.74 1.87 -0.86
N TRP A 102 2.03 3.00 -0.82
CA TRP A 102 0.72 3.10 -0.19
C TRP A 102 -0.36 2.24 -0.85
N ASN A 103 -0.28 1.97 -2.15
CA ASN A 103 -1.33 1.20 -2.82
C ASN A 103 -1.34 -0.26 -2.34
N SER A 104 -0.18 -0.90 -2.26
CA SER A 104 0.00 -2.25 -1.74
C SER A 104 -0.27 -2.29 -0.24
N THR A 105 0.31 -1.35 0.52
CA THR A 105 0.08 -1.25 1.98
C THR A 105 -1.42 -1.11 2.30
N LEU A 106 -2.13 -0.21 1.62
CA LEU A 106 -3.57 0.00 1.84
C LEU A 106 -4.41 -1.16 1.29
N ALA A 107 -3.99 -1.82 0.22
CA ALA A 107 -4.68 -3.01 -0.27
C ALA A 107 -4.72 -4.14 0.78
N TYR A 108 -3.73 -4.23 1.68
CA TYR A 108 -3.82 -5.12 2.85
C TYR A 108 -4.71 -4.57 3.95
N VAL A 109 -4.59 -3.27 4.25
CA VAL A 109 -5.46 -2.64 5.26
C VAL A 109 -6.93 -2.82 4.93
N HIS A 110 -7.28 -2.92 3.64
CA HIS A 110 -8.64 -3.13 3.14
C HIS A 110 -8.98 -4.58 2.74
N ASP A 111 -8.14 -5.57 3.06
CA ASP A 111 -8.38 -6.99 2.74
C ASP A 111 -8.65 -7.25 1.24
N ARG A 112 -8.11 -6.41 0.36
CA ARG A 112 -8.34 -6.41 -1.10
C ARG A 112 -9.82 -6.29 -1.49
N HIS A 113 -10.69 -5.89 -0.56
CA HIS A 113 -12.07 -5.58 -0.85
C HIS A 113 -12.15 -4.17 -1.45
N ALA A 114 -12.98 -4.04 -2.49
CA ALA A 114 -13.28 -2.74 -3.06
C ALA A 114 -13.95 -1.87 -1.98
N VAL A 115 -13.36 -0.72 -1.67
CA VAL A 115 -13.86 0.21 -0.63
C VAL A 115 -15.12 0.97 -1.10
N PHE A 116 -15.66 0.62 -2.28
CA PHE A 116 -16.81 1.29 -2.90
C PHE A 116 -18.15 0.65 -2.55
N THR A 117 -18.18 -0.43 -1.77
CA THR A 117 -19.44 -1.03 -1.33
C THR A 117 -19.91 -0.37 -0.03
N PHE A 118 -21.15 0.12 0.01
CA PHE A 118 -21.78 0.70 1.22
C PHE A 118 -22.11 -0.31 2.32
N TYR A 119 -21.68 -1.56 2.16
CA TYR A 119 -21.92 -2.65 3.10
C TYR A 119 -20.59 -3.08 3.73
N SER A 120 -20.59 -3.19 5.05
CA SER A 120 -19.50 -3.79 5.83
C SER A 120 -20.08 -4.91 6.69
N ASN A 121 -19.37 -6.03 6.82
CA ASN A 121 -19.71 -7.04 7.82
C ASN A 121 -18.79 -6.91 9.04
N SER A 122 -19.21 -7.48 10.17
CA SER A 122 -18.45 -7.39 11.43
C SER A 122 -17.04 -7.93 11.29
N LYS A 123 -16.85 -9.05 10.58
CA LYS A 123 -15.53 -9.67 10.38
C LYS A 123 -14.56 -8.74 9.65
N ASP A 124 -14.97 -8.18 8.51
CA ASP A 124 -14.20 -7.20 7.73
C ASP A 124 -13.87 -5.95 8.57
N SER A 125 -14.83 -5.42 9.32
CA SER A 125 -14.59 -4.27 10.22
C SER A 125 -13.53 -4.57 11.29
N HIS A 126 -13.57 -5.76 11.90
CA HIS A 126 -12.58 -6.19 12.90
C HIS A 126 -11.19 -6.39 12.27
N GLN A 127 -11.11 -7.00 11.09
CA GLN A 127 -9.84 -7.22 10.38
C GLN A 127 -9.19 -5.89 9.97
N ARG A 128 -9.94 -4.98 9.35
CA ARG A 128 -9.45 -3.63 9.01
C ARG A 128 -8.99 -2.86 10.23
N THR A 129 -9.77 -2.92 11.32
CA THR A 129 -9.40 -2.27 12.59
C THR A 129 -8.08 -2.84 13.12
N HIS A 130 -7.89 -4.16 13.02
CA HIS A 130 -6.65 -4.81 13.41
C HIS A 130 -5.47 -4.34 12.54
N HIS A 131 -5.63 -4.29 11.22
CA HIS A 131 -4.58 -3.81 10.30
C HIS A 131 -4.21 -2.34 10.55
N ILE A 132 -5.18 -1.46 10.76
CA ILE A 132 -4.93 -0.05 11.12
C ILE A 132 -4.17 0.05 12.44
N LYS A 133 -4.56 -0.74 13.45
CA LYS A 133 -3.86 -0.76 14.73
C LYS A 133 -2.43 -1.28 14.57
N LYS A 134 -2.20 -2.28 13.73
CA LYS A 134 -0.88 -2.85 13.45
C LYS A 134 0.04 -1.82 12.77
N LEU A 135 -0.44 -1.19 11.70
CA LEU A 135 0.27 -0.15 10.95
C LEU A 135 0.73 1.01 11.85
N HIS A 136 -0.11 1.39 12.81
CA HIS A 136 0.15 2.53 13.71
C HIS A 136 0.80 2.16 15.04
N GLY A 137 1.19 0.91 15.27
CA GLY A 137 1.77 0.48 16.55
C GLY A 137 0.81 0.68 17.73
N MET A 138 -0.47 0.37 17.53
CA MET A 138 -1.56 0.50 18.51
C MET A 138 -2.12 -0.86 18.93
N LEU A 139 -1.37 -1.93 18.74
CA LEU A 139 -1.79 -3.25 19.19
C LEU A 139 -1.81 -3.31 20.73
N PRO A 140 -2.70 -4.12 21.32
CA PRO A 140 -2.79 -4.28 22.77
C PRO A 140 -1.60 -5.07 23.32
N THR A 141 -0.47 -4.38 23.52
CA THR A 141 0.75 -4.90 24.16
C THR A 141 0.69 -4.78 25.67
N LEU A 142 1.46 -5.59 26.41
CA LEU A 142 1.49 -5.55 27.88
C LEU A 142 1.98 -4.21 28.40
N ASN A 143 2.91 -3.55 27.72
CA ASN A 143 3.29 -2.16 28.04
C ASN A 143 2.08 -1.21 27.93
N SER A 144 1.31 -1.32 26.84
CA SER A 144 0.10 -0.50 26.66
C SER A 144 -1.00 -0.83 27.66
N MET A 145 -1.13 -2.10 28.06
CA MET A 145 -2.13 -2.55 29.04
C MET A 145 -1.76 -2.11 30.45
N GLN A 146 -0.49 -2.25 30.85
CA GLN A 146 0.05 -1.72 32.10
C GLN A 146 -0.13 -0.21 32.20
N ALA A 147 0.18 0.55 31.15
CA ALA A 147 -0.01 1.99 31.14
C ALA A 147 -1.48 2.42 31.35
N ARG A 148 -2.44 1.60 30.92
CA ARG A 148 -3.89 1.89 31.08
C ARG A 148 -4.45 1.39 32.41
N LYS A 149 -3.96 0.27 32.92
CA LYS A 149 -4.45 -0.40 34.13
C LYS A 149 -3.29 -1.03 34.92
N PRO A 150 -2.46 -0.22 35.60
CA PRO A 150 -1.27 -0.72 36.30
C PRO A 150 -1.61 -1.72 37.42
N ASN A 151 -2.75 -1.51 38.12
CA ASN A 151 -3.20 -2.42 39.17
C ASN A 151 -3.58 -3.81 38.63
N LEU A 152 -4.03 -3.88 37.37
CA LEU A 152 -4.44 -5.14 36.73
C LEU A 152 -3.25 -5.83 36.04
N TYR A 153 -2.29 -5.05 35.56
CA TYR A 153 -1.10 -5.52 34.85
C TYR A 153 0.16 -5.01 35.57
N PRO A 154 0.60 -5.68 36.65
CA PRO A 154 1.73 -5.21 37.48
C PRO A 154 3.07 -5.26 36.75
N THR A 155 3.17 -6.04 35.67
CA THR A 155 4.38 -6.20 34.84
C THR A 155 4.02 -6.13 33.37
N CYS A 156 4.93 -5.55 32.58
CA CYS A 156 4.85 -5.53 31.11
C CYS A 156 5.81 -6.51 30.42
N VAL A 157 6.43 -7.43 31.17
CA VAL A 157 7.31 -8.47 30.59
C VAL A 157 6.49 -9.40 29.67
N CYS A 158 7.04 -9.71 28.50
CA CYS A 158 6.44 -10.55 27.48
C CYS A 158 6.11 -11.96 28.01
N ARG A 159 4.89 -12.45 27.75
CA ARG A 159 4.44 -13.78 28.20
C ARG A 159 4.88 -14.94 27.29
N ARG A 160 5.64 -14.65 26.24
CA ARG A 160 6.21 -15.68 25.36
C ARG A 160 7.66 -15.97 25.68
N CYS A 161 8.48 -14.92 25.77
CA CYS A 161 9.90 -15.06 26.04
C CYS A 161 10.24 -14.89 27.52
N GLU A 162 9.46 -14.12 28.27
CA GLU A 162 9.73 -13.77 29.66
C GLU A 162 11.06 -13.03 29.91
N LEU A 163 11.71 -12.54 28.85
CA LEU A 163 13.01 -11.87 28.91
C LEU A 163 12.91 -10.33 28.94
N GLU A 164 12.05 -9.77 28.08
CA GLU A 164 12.01 -8.32 27.83
C GLU A 164 10.61 -7.74 28.03
N LYS A 165 10.54 -6.41 28.14
CA LYS A 165 9.27 -5.67 28.14
C LYS A 165 8.60 -5.77 26.78
N GLU A 166 7.33 -6.14 26.77
CA GLU A 166 6.56 -6.29 25.55
C GLU A 166 5.95 -4.94 25.12
N ASP A 167 6.61 -4.28 24.18
CA ASP A 167 6.06 -3.17 23.42
C ASP A 167 5.69 -3.56 21.99
N ASN A 168 5.30 -2.59 21.14
CA ASN A 168 4.84 -2.89 19.78
C ASN A 168 5.94 -3.45 18.87
N ASP A 169 7.20 -3.13 19.13
CA ASP A 169 8.33 -3.63 18.34
C ASP A 169 8.71 -5.04 18.80
N HIS A 170 8.76 -5.26 20.12
CA HIS A 170 9.05 -6.55 20.72
C HIS A 170 8.10 -7.66 20.23
N VAL A 171 6.82 -7.37 19.97
CA VAL A 171 5.87 -8.37 19.44
C VAL A 171 6.41 -9.09 18.19
N TRP A 172 7.09 -8.36 17.30
CA TRP A 172 7.59 -8.87 16.02
C TRP A 172 9.06 -9.31 16.09
N LYS A 173 9.79 -8.86 17.11
CA LYS A 173 11.21 -9.18 17.35
C LYS A 173 11.43 -10.13 18.53
N CYS A 174 10.35 -10.68 19.09
CA CYS A 174 10.38 -11.55 20.26
C CYS A 174 11.32 -12.74 20.02
N PRO A 175 12.28 -13.03 20.91
CA PRO A 175 13.22 -14.14 20.75
C PRO A 175 12.51 -15.49 20.55
N SER A 176 11.41 -15.73 21.27
CA SER A 176 10.57 -16.93 21.13
C SER A 176 9.76 -17.00 19.82
N ALA A 177 9.91 -16.02 18.93
CA ALA A 177 9.32 -15.98 17.60
C ALA A 177 10.39 -15.91 16.48
N ALA A 178 11.67 -15.91 16.83
CA ALA A 178 12.76 -15.68 15.87
C ALA A 178 12.86 -16.82 14.85
N GLU A 179 12.76 -18.07 15.29
CA GLU A 179 12.73 -19.25 14.41
C GLU A 179 11.53 -19.20 13.47
N THR A 180 10.32 -18.99 14.01
CA THR A 180 9.09 -18.81 13.21
C THR A 180 9.23 -17.69 12.17
N THR A 181 9.82 -16.55 12.54
CA THR A 181 10.05 -15.44 11.62
C THR A 181 10.97 -15.85 10.47
N THR A 182 11.99 -16.64 10.77
CA THR A 182 12.93 -17.17 9.79
C THR A 182 12.25 -18.15 8.83
N GLU A 183 11.41 -19.04 9.34
CA GLU A 183 10.63 -19.99 8.54
C GLU A 183 9.67 -19.27 7.60
N ILE A 184 8.89 -18.32 8.13
CA ILE A 184 7.97 -17.48 7.34
C ILE A 184 8.72 -16.80 6.21
N TRP A 185 9.89 -16.21 6.50
CA TRP A 185 10.71 -15.56 5.48
C TRP A 185 11.19 -16.54 4.40
N LYS A 186 11.74 -17.69 4.80
CA LYS A 186 12.22 -18.72 3.87
C LYS A 186 11.10 -19.23 2.97
N GLU A 187 9.91 -19.50 3.53
CA GLU A 187 8.74 -19.91 2.75
C GLU A 187 8.28 -18.83 1.78
N ALA A 188 8.27 -17.56 2.21
CA ALA A 188 7.92 -16.44 1.36
C ALA A 188 8.88 -16.31 0.16
N MET A 189 10.19 -16.42 0.42
CA MET A 189 11.21 -16.40 -0.64
C MET A 189 11.04 -17.56 -1.63
N GLY A 190 10.72 -18.76 -1.14
CA GLY A 190 10.44 -19.93 -1.98
C GLY A 190 9.26 -19.74 -2.95
N LYS A 191 8.33 -18.83 -2.64
CA LYS A 191 7.14 -18.54 -3.47
C LYS A 191 7.35 -17.43 -4.51
N ILE A 192 8.46 -16.69 -4.44
CA ILE A 192 8.72 -15.54 -5.35
C ILE A 192 8.66 -15.95 -6.82
N ASN A 193 9.28 -17.09 -7.18
CA ASN A 193 9.29 -17.56 -8.56
C ASN A 193 7.88 -17.89 -9.06
N GLU A 194 7.08 -18.57 -8.25
CA GLU A 194 5.69 -18.89 -8.59
C GLU A 194 4.88 -17.61 -8.85
N TRP A 195 4.99 -16.63 -7.95
CA TRP A 195 4.30 -15.35 -8.07
C TRP A 195 4.78 -14.53 -9.26
N GLY A 196 6.10 -14.54 -9.54
CA GLY A 196 6.71 -13.86 -10.67
C GLY A 196 6.24 -14.40 -12.01
N VAL A 197 6.20 -15.73 -12.17
CA VAL A 197 5.65 -16.38 -13.37
C VAL A 197 4.17 -16.04 -13.55
N GLN A 198 3.36 -16.14 -12.49
CA GLN A 198 1.93 -15.79 -12.53
C GLN A 198 1.70 -14.32 -12.91
N ALA A 199 2.46 -13.40 -12.32
CA ALA A 199 2.37 -11.97 -12.59
C ALA A 199 2.78 -11.65 -14.04
N THR A 200 3.85 -12.27 -14.53
CA THR A 200 4.34 -12.11 -15.90
C THR A 200 3.33 -12.63 -16.93
N ASN A 201 2.75 -13.81 -16.68
CA ASN A 201 1.70 -14.37 -17.54
C ASN A 201 0.47 -13.47 -17.57
N SER A 202 0.04 -12.96 -16.41
CA SER A 202 -1.09 -12.03 -16.31
C SER A 202 -0.83 -10.71 -17.06
N TYR A 203 0.39 -10.18 -16.94
CA TYR A 203 0.84 -8.98 -17.63
C TYR A 203 0.83 -9.16 -19.16
N ASN A 204 1.43 -10.24 -19.65
CA ASN A 204 1.43 -10.57 -21.08
C ASN A 204 0.00 -10.78 -21.62
N ALA A 205 -0.87 -11.45 -20.86
CA ALA A 205 -2.26 -11.66 -21.21
C ALA A 205 -3.05 -10.34 -21.30
N ALA A 206 -2.84 -9.41 -20.36
CA ALA A 206 -3.46 -8.09 -20.39
C ALA A 206 -3.07 -7.32 -21.66
N ARG A 207 -1.77 -7.25 -21.98
CA ARG A 207 -1.27 -6.59 -23.20
C ARG A 207 -1.79 -7.24 -24.48
N LYS A 208 -1.90 -8.58 -24.51
CA LYS A 208 -2.50 -9.30 -25.64
C LYS A 208 -3.98 -8.94 -25.84
N ARG A 209 -4.75 -8.80 -24.76
CA ARG A 209 -6.15 -8.37 -24.80
C ARG A 209 -6.27 -6.93 -25.29
N GLU A 210 -5.41 -6.02 -24.81
CA GLU A 210 -5.39 -4.62 -25.25
C GLU A 210 -5.04 -4.48 -26.73
N TYR A 211 -4.01 -5.22 -27.19
CA TYR A 211 -3.67 -5.30 -28.61
C TYR A 211 -4.86 -5.77 -29.45
N LYS A 212 -5.52 -6.87 -29.05
CA LYS A 212 -6.71 -7.37 -29.76
C LYS A 212 -7.81 -6.32 -29.83
N ARG A 213 -8.14 -5.68 -28.70
CA ARG A 213 -9.14 -4.58 -28.65
C ARG A 213 -8.76 -3.39 -29.54
N ALA A 214 -7.47 -3.09 -29.70
CA ALA A 214 -7.03 -2.00 -30.55
C ALA A 214 -7.20 -2.34 -32.03
N VAL A 215 -6.81 -3.56 -32.44
CA VAL A 215 -7.01 -4.09 -33.80
C VAL A 215 -8.49 -4.19 -34.15
N ASP A 216 -9.32 -4.74 -33.25
CA ASP A 216 -10.78 -4.83 -33.44
C ASP A 216 -11.43 -3.45 -33.63
N ARG A 217 -10.81 -2.38 -33.10
CA ARG A 217 -11.26 -0.99 -33.25
C ARG A 217 -10.54 -0.24 -34.39
N GLY A 218 -9.96 -0.96 -35.35
CA GLY A 218 -9.31 -0.42 -36.55
C GLY A 218 -8.00 0.32 -36.33
N ARG A 219 -7.37 0.22 -35.15
CA ARG A 219 -6.07 0.87 -34.89
C ARG A 219 -4.93 -0.03 -35.33
N GLN A 220 -3.99 0.52 -36.11
CA GLN A 220 -2.69 -0.11 -36.31
C GLN A 220 -1.81 0.15 -35.08
N VAL A 221 -1.62 -0.88 -34.27
CA VAL A 221 -0.69 -0.87 -33.12
C VAL A 221 0.31 -2.01 -33.28
N PRO A 222 1.57 -1.84 -32.85
CA PRO A 222 2.56 -2.91 -32.89
C PRO A 222 2.15 -4.09 -32.00
N ARG A 223 2.40 -5.31 -32.46
CA ARG A 223 2.14 -6.52 -31.69
C ARG A 223 3.04 -6.54 -30.44
N PRO A 224 2.50 -6.72 -29.23
CA PRO A 224 3.31 -6.73 -28.02
C PRO A 224 4.21 -7.98 -28.00
N VAL A 225 5.51 -7.77 -27.79
CA VAL A 225 6.47 -8.84 -27.52
C VAL A 225 6.27 -9.33 -26.08
N PRO A 226 6.05 -10.65 -25.86
CA PRO A 226 5.97 -11.22 -24.53
C PRO A 226 7.30 -11.06 -23.78
N ILE A 227 7.20 -10.80 -22.48
CA ILE A 227 8.38 -10.84 -21.59
C ILE A 227 8.36 -12.12 -20.77
N HIS A 228 9.54 -12.57 -20.35
CA HIS A 228 9.71 -13.77 -19.53
C HIS A 228 10.07 -13.38 -18.10
N TRP A 229 9.68 -14.24 -17.15
CA TRP A 229 10.10 -14.09 -15.76
C TRP A 229 11.57 -14.45 -15.64
N TRP A 230 12.34 -13.61 -14.97
CA TRP A 230 13.73 -13.87 -14.62
C TRP A 230 13.81 -14.20 -13.13
N PRO A 231 14.12 -15.46 -12.77
CA PRO A 231 14.31 -15.85 -11.39
C PRO A 231 15.38 -15.01 -10.72
N PRO A 232 15.21 -14.62 -9.45
CA PRO A 232 16.24 -13.89 -8.75
C PRO A 232 17.48 -14.75 -8.42
N SER A 233 17.40 -16.08 -8.55
CA SER A 233 18.58 -16.97 -8.52
C SER A 233 19.54 -16.70 -9.67
N ASP A 234 19.04 -16.20 -10.80
CA ASP A 234 19.83 -15.98 -12.02
C ASP A 234 20.51 -14.60 -11.99
N ALA A 235 20.33 -13.86 -10.88
CA ALA A 235 20.94 -12.57 -10.61
C ALA A 235 22.26 -12.72 -9.82
N ASP A 236 23.11 -13.69 -10.21
CA ASP A 236 24.38 -14.11 -9.56
C ASP A 236 25.41 -12.99 -9.27
N HIS A 237 25.16 -11.76 -9.71
CA HIS A 237 26.03 -10.59 -9.57
C HIS A 237 25.46 -9.54 -8.59
N VAL A 238 24.24 -9.74 -8.09
CA VAL A 238 23.63 -8.89 -7.05
C VAL A 238 23.94 -9.53 -5.71
N ARG A 239 24.85 -8.90 -4.95
CA ARG A 239 25.30 -9.30 -3.60
C ARG A 239 24.16 -9.90 -2.76
N GLY A 240 24.13 -11.22 -2.66
CA GLY A 240 23.31 -11.98 -1.72
C GLY A 240 21.80 -11.90 -1.97
N PHE A 241 21.21 -12.99 -2.41
CA PHE A 241 19.75 -13.19 -2.40
C PHE A 241 19.13 -13.03 -0.99
N SER A 242 19.95 -13.06 0.06
CA SER A 242 19.62 -12.70 1.45
C SER A 242 19.41 -11.18 1.68
N SER A 243 19.85 -10.32 0.76
CA SER A 243 19.74 -8.85 0.82
C SER A 243 18.57 -8.27 0.01
N ILE A 244 18.03 -9.02 -0.97
CA ILE A 244 16.90 -8.65 -1.85
C ILE A 244 15.65 -8.25 -1.05
N GLY A 245 15.59 -8.54 0.25
CA GLY A 245 14.50 -8.11 1.11
C GLY A 245 14.39 -6.60 1.36
N GLY A 246 15.38 -5.77 1.01
CA GLY A 246 15.46 -4.37 1.44
C GLY A 246 15.38 -4.18 2.98
N ALA A 247 15.39 -5.29 3.72
CA ALA A 247 15.05 -5.42 5.11
C ALA A 247 15.89 -6.52 5.76
N ARG A 248 16.56 -6.21 6.87
CA ARG A 248 17.48 -7.15 7.52
C ARG A 248 16.71 -8.27 8.21
N ALA A 249 16.95 -9.51 7.81
CA ALA A 249 16.69 -10.66 8.67
C ALA A 249 17.69 -10.60 9.84
N VAL A 250 17.20 -10.56 11.07
CA VAL A 250 18.06 -10.58 12.27
C VAL A 250 18.62 -11.98 12.43
N HIS A 251 19.71 -12.27 11.73
CA HIS A 251 20.54 -13.44 12.00
C HIS A 251 21.86 -12.97 12.62
N SER A 252 22.10 -13.45 13.85
CA SER A 252 23.39 -13.58 14.52
C SER A 252 24.27 -12.33 14.65
N GLY A 253 24.14 -11.66 15.81
CA GLY A 253 25.25 -11.38 16.74
C GLY A 253 26.57 -10.74 16.29
N SER A 254 26.72 -10.20 15.08
CA SER A 254 27.94 -9.50 14.65
C SER A 254 27.72 -7.98 14.56
N PRO A 255 28.63 -7.16 15.10
CA PRO A 255 28.51 -5.71 15.02
C PRO A 255 28.75 -5.26 13.58
N ALA A 256 27.82 -4.44 13.06
CA ALA A 256 27.95 -3.85 11.74
C ALA A 256 29.13 -2.86 11.72
N LEU A 257 29.97 -2.99 10.70
CA LEU A 257 30.89 -1.93 10.31
C LEU A 257 30.10 -0.82 9.63
N ASP A 258 30.53 0.40 9.94
CA ASP A 258 30.15 1.70 9.39
C ASP A 258 28.68 2.19 9.50
N ARG A 259 28.55 3.48 9.84
CA ARG A 259 27.30 4.13 10.27
C ARG A 259 26.39 4.58 9.12
N ASP A 260 26.71 4.25 7.86
CA ASP A 260 25.89 4.53 6.67
C ASP A 260 25.21 3.26 6.09
N GLU A 261 25.38 2.09 6.71
CA GLU A 261 24.95 0.78 6.18
C GLU A 261 23.81 0.08 7.00
N THR A 262 22.82 0.82 7.50
CA THR A 262 21.62 0.20 8.07
C THR A 262 20.51 0.11 7.02
N PRO A 263 19.92 -1.07 6.72
CA PRO A 263 18.77 -1.13 5.83
C PRO A 263 17.62 -0.31 6.41
N MET A 264 17.02 0.50 5.53
CA MET A 264 16.00 1.50 5.87
C MET A 264 14.73 0.88 6.48
N TRP A 265 14.47 -0.39 6.16
CA TRP A 265 13.35 -1.18 6.67
C TRP A 265 13.81 -2.43 7.40
N ASN A 266 12.99 -2.92 8.32
CA ASN A 266 13.22 -4.18 9.03
C ASN A 266 12.17 -5.22 8.64
N VAL A 267 12.47 -6.51 8.80
CA VAL A 267 11.50 -7.59 8.57
C VAL A 267 10.23 -7.38 9.40
N SER A 268 10.35 -6.85 10.61
CA SER A 268 9.21 -6.47 11.46
C SER A 268 8.25 -5.49 10.79
N ASP A 269 8.72 -4.64 9.88
CA ASP A 269 7.90 -3.65 9.18
C ASP A 269 7.07 -4.32 8.09
N LEU A 270 7.66 -5.29 7.38
CA LEU A 270 6.98 -6.11 6.39
C LEU A 270 5.97 -7.06 7.03
N LEU A 271 6.30 -7.68 8.17
CA LEU A 271 5.37 -8.51 8.96
C LEU A 271 4.16 -7.70 9.45
N ARG A 272 4.32 -6.38 9.61
CA ARG A 272 3.24 -5.45 9.93
C ARG A 272 2.40 -5.04 8.71
N GLY A 273 2.77 -5.45 7.51
CA GLY A 273 2.08 -5.16 6.25
C GLY A 273 2.56 -3.88 5.56
N ILE A 274 3.68 -3.28 5.98
CA ILE A 274 4.26 -2.11 5.33
C ILE A 274 5.04 -2.56 4.09
N THR A 275 4.78 -1.92 2.95
CA THR A 275 5.46 -2.23 1.68
C THR A 275 6.42 -1.10 1.29
N PRO A 276 7.74 -1.31 1.30
CA PRO A 276 8.71 -0.30 0.89
C PRO A 276 8.74 -0.04 -0.63
N LEU A 277 8.85 1.24 -1.03
CA LEU A 277 9.00 1.68 -2.41
C LEU A 277 10.44 1.44 -2.93
N SER A 278 11.45 1.61 -2.06
CA SER A 278 12.84 1.22 -2.31
C SER A 278 12.96 -0.24 -2.71
N MET A 279 12.32 -1.14 -1.95
CA MET A 279 12.27 -2.58 -2.24
C MET A 279 11.56 -2.87 -3.57
N LEU A 280 10.49 -2.15 -3.91
CA LEU A 280 9.84 -2.27 -5.22
C LEU A 280 10.80 -1.91 -6.36
N THR A 281 11.53 -0.81 -6.21
CA THR A 281 12.50 -0.34 -7.20
C THR A 281 13.62 -1.37 -7.39
N GLU A 282 14.16 -1.88 -6.29
CA GLU A 282 15.18 -2.94 -6.30
C GLU A 282 14.66 -4.21 -6.98
N TRP A 283 13.47 -4.68 -6.62
CA TRP A 283 12.87 -5.89 -7.20
C TRP A 283 12.63 -5.74 -8.70
N SER A 284 12.20 -4.57 -9.16
CA SER A 284 12.02 -4.30 -10.59
C SER A 284 13.35 -4.42 -11.34
N ALA A 285 14.44 -3.95 -10.75
CA ALA A 285 15.79 -4.04 -11.32
C ALA A 285 16.32 -5.49 -11.31
N VAL A 286 16.24 -6.16 -10.16
CA VAL A 286 16.71 -7.55 -9.98
C VAL A 286 15.98 -8.51 -10.91
N PHE A 287 14.65 -8.44 -10.97
CA PHE A 287 13.85 -9.33 -11.81
C PHE A 287 13.84 -8.90 -13.29
N ARG A 288 14.44 -7.75 -13.63
CA ARG A 288 14.42 -7.17 -14.98
C ARG A 288 13.01 -7.11 -15.57
N THR A 289 12.03 -6.75 -14.74
CA THR A 289 10.61 -6.69 -15.11
C THR A 289 10.06 -5.27 -14.98
N PRO A 290 8.96 -4.93 -15.69
CA PRO A 290 8.21 -3.72 -15.44
C PRO A 290 7.77 -3.61 -13.97
N MET A 291 7.76 -2.37 -13.43
CA MET A 291 7.35 -2.11 -12.04
C MET A 291 5.98 -2.71 -11.67
N SER A 292 5.05 -2.82 -12.62
CA SER A 292 3.74 -3.46 -12.38
C SER A 292 3.85 -4.94 -12.00
N ILE A 293 4.80 -5.66 -12.58
CA ILE A 293 5.06 -7.07 -12.24
C ILE A 293 5.73 -7.12 -10.87
N ALA A 294 6.84 -6.39 -10.68
CA ALA A 294 7.55 -6.34 -9.40
C ALA A 294 6.62 -5.96 -8.25
N LYS A 295 5.74 -4.97 -8.44
CA LYS A 295 4.70 -4.58 -7.48
C LYS A 295 3.73 -5.69 -7.17
N THR A 296 3.31 -6.45 -8.18
CA THR A 296 2.43 -7.61 -7.96
C THR A 296 3.12 -8.69 -7.13
N VAL A 297 4.39 -8.98 -7.40
CA VAL A 297 5.18 -9.98 -6.65
C VAL A 297 5.41 -9.50 -5.22
N LEU A 298 5.84 -8.25 -5.03
CA LEU A 298 6.03 -7.63 -3.72
C LEU A 298 4.73 -7.61 -2.91
N HIS A 299 3.60 -7.30 -3.57
CA HIS A 299 2.28 -7.36 -2.98
C HIS A 299 1.81 -8.78 -2.63
N LYS A 300 2.36 -9.83 -3.24
CA LYS A 300 2.09 -11.20 -2.79
C LYS A 300 3.00 -11.57 -1.62
N PHE A 301 4.26 -11.15 -1.68
CA PHE A 301 5.27 -11.39 -0.66
C PHE A 301 4.90 -10.78 0.69
N VAL A 302 4.69 -9.45 0.76
CA VAL A 302 4.33 -8.77 2.02
C VAL A 302 2.99 -9.29 2.57
N GLY A 303 2.05 -9.62 1.68
CA GLY A 303 0.74 -10.16 2.08
C GLY A 303 0.84 -11.56 2.69
N TYR A 304 1.74 -12.39 2.18
CA TYR A 304 2.02 -13.69 2.77
C TYR A 304 2.71 -13.52 4.13
N LEU A 305 3.73 -12.64 4.23
CA LEU A 305 4.40 -12.34 5.50
C LEU A 305 3.42 -11.87 6.57
N GLU A 306 2.56 -10.90 6.25
CA GLU A 306 1.57 -10.35 7.17
C GLU A 306 0.58 -11.43 7.64
N ALA A 307 0.06 -12.25 6.71
CA ALA A 307 -0.88 -13.30 7.04
C ALA A 307 -0.25 -14.36 7.97
N GLN A 308 0.96 -14.81 7.66
CA GLN A 308 1.67 -15.77 8.50
C GLN A 308 2.06 -15.16 9.86
N ALA A 309 2.49 -13.90 9.90
CA ALA A 309 2.81 -13.21 11.15
C ALA A 309 1.57 -13.08 12.04
N SER A 310 0.40 -12.80 11.46
CA SER A 310 -0.87 -12.78 12.18
C SER A 310 -1.20 -14.13 12.81
N GLU A 311 -1.03 -15.22 12.07
CA GLU A 311 -1.39 -16.57 12.51
C GLU A 311 -0.36 -17.20 13.47
N LEU A 312 0.94 -17.05 13.18
CA LEU A 312 2.01 -17.79 13.86
C LEU A 312 2.75 -16.96 14.92
N ILE A 313 2.62 -15.63 14.91
CA ILE A 313 3.28 -14.75 15.87
C ILE A 313 2.24 -14.06 16.77
N TRP A 314 1.30 -13.34 16.16
CA TRP A 314 0.33 -12.53 16.90
C TRP A 314 -0.67 -13.38 17.71
N LYS A 315 -1.30 -14.38 17.08
CA LYS A 315 -2.26 -15.26 17.78
C LYS A 315 -1.63 -16.05 18.93
N PRO A 316 -0.48 -16.76 18.77
CA PRO A 316 0.18 -17.43 19.89
C PRO A 316 0.56 -16.49 21.03
N ARG A 317 0.99 -15.27 20.72
CA ARG A 317 1.23 -14.23 21.74
C ARG A 317 -0.04 -13.87 22.50
N CYS A 318 -1.17 -13.73 21.80
CA CYS A 318 -2.45 -13.44 22.44
C CYS A 318 -2.88 -14.60 23.33
N SER A 319 -2.73 -15.85 22.87
CA SER A 319 -3.02 -17.05 23.67
C SER A 319 -2.17 -17.11 24.94
N ALA A 320 -0.87 -16.86 24.85
CA ALA A 320 0.02 -16.83 26.02
C ALA A 320 -0.38 -15.73 27.02
N THR A 321 -0.76 -14.56 26.52
CA THR A 321 -1.26 -13.45 27.35
C THR A 321 -2.56 -13.81 28.05
N ILE A 322 -3.52 -14.41 27.32
CA ILE A 322 -4.81 -14.83 27.87
C ILE A 322 -4.63 -15.93 28.92
N ALA A 323 -3.76 -16.91 28.68
CA ALA A 323 -3.46 -17.96 29.64
C ALA A 323 -2.90 -17.37 30.95
N TRP A 324 -1.95 -16.44 30.85
CA TRP A 324 -1.45 -15.72 32.02
C TRP A 324 -2.54 -14.88 32.71
N GLU A 325 -3.38 -14.17 31.97
CA GLU A 325 -4.49 -13.41 32.56
C GLU A 325 -5.45 -14.33 33.35
N GLN A 326 -5.70 -15.54 32.86
CA GLN A 326 -6.51 -16.53 33.57
C GLN A 326 -5.85 -16.98 34.89
N THR A 327 -4.52 -17.19 34.91
CA THR A 327 -3.82 -17.54 36.17
C THR A 327 -3.83 -16.41 37.18
N GLN A 328 -3.93 -15.15 36.73
CA GLN A 328 -4.05 -13.97 37.57
C GLN A 328 -5.51 -13.61 37.94
N GLY A 329 -6.50 -14.39 37.49
CA GLY A 329 -7.92 -14.10 37.72
C GLY A 329 -8.43 -12.83 37.00
N ILE A 330 -7.77 -12.39 35.94
CA ILE A 330 -8.11 -11.19 35.19
C ILE A 330 -9.26 -11.50 34.22
N SER A 331 -10.49 -11.09 34.58
CA SER A 331 -11.67 -11.28 33.73
C SER A 331 -11.89 -10.15 32.71
N ALA A 332 -12.73 -10.39 31.70
CA ALA A 332 -13.15 -9.35 30.75
C ALA A 332 -13.83 -8.15 31.46
N LYS A 333 -14.57 -8.39 32.56
CA LYS A 333 -15.18 -7.34 33.39
C LYS A 333 -14.12 -6.46 34.06
N ASN A 334 -13.02 -7.06 34.53
CA ASN A 334 -11.89 -6.32 35.08
C ASN A 334 -11.24 -5.42 34.03
N LYS A 335 -11.25 -5.82 32.75
CA LYS A 335 -10.69 -5.03 31.64
C LYS A 335 -11.57 -3.88 31.23
N THR A 336 -12.90 -4.02 31.31
CA THR A 336 -13.87 -2.98 30.91
C THR A 336 -14.24 -2.01 32.05
N SER A 337 -13.98 -2.35 33.30
CA SER A 337 -14.22 -1.44 34.43
C SER A 337 -13.48 -0.11 34.25
N LYS A 338 -14.04 1.02 34.72
CA LYS A 338 -13.25 2.26 34.80
C LYS A 338 -12.09 2.02 35.77
N TYR A 339 -10.90 2.50 35.41
CA TYR A 339 -9.79 2.51 36.35
C TYR A 339 -10.14 3.50 37.47
N THR A 340 -10.45 2.95 38.64
CA THR A 340 -10.51 3.67 39.90
C THR A 340 -9.13 3.51 40.52
N GLY A 341 -8.23 4.45 40.23
CA GLY A 341 -6.92 4.47 40.91
C GLY A 341 -7.10 4.65 42.43
N PRO A 342 -6.01 4.53 43.21
CA PRO A 342 -5.97 5.19 44.51
C PRO A 342 -6.15 6.71 44.35
#